data_AF-A0A940UI60-F1
#
_entry.id   AF-A0A940UI60-F1
#
_cell.length_a   1.000
_cell.length_b   1.000
_cell.length_c   1.000
_cell.angle_alpha   90.00
_cell.angle_beta   90.00
_cell.angle_gamma   90.00
#
_symmetry.space_group_name_H-M   'P 1'
#
loop_
_entity.id
_entity.type
_entity.pdbx_description
1 polymer ?
#
loop_
_entity_poly.entity_id
_entity_poly.type
_entity_poly.pdbx_seq_one_letter_code
_entity_poly.pdbx_strand_id
1 'polypeptide(L)'
;MTIDIRASRLLSKLGELMLEANGLDPKKDVTPLKAEFDVQALGNLVDKRTDAIISGLVGSKWAEAEKKTDFTVLPIEEDKVAYLRQRLPVVFPVKTPAGLPSIKAGVPVVTV
;
A
#
# COMPACT_ATOMS: atom_id res chain seq x y z
N MET A 1 -12.42 9.04 -2.80
CA MET A 1 -10.94 8.86 -2.83
C MET A 1 -10.62 7.81 -3.87
N THR A 2 -9.62 8.04 -4.71
CA THR A 2 -9.19 7.07 -5.74
C THR A 2 -7.93 6.36 -5.26
N ILE A 3 -7.97 5.03 -5.15
CA ILE A 3 -6.84 4.23 -4.66
C ILE A 3 -6.44 3.21 -5.71
N ASP A 4 -5.13 3.03 -5.88
CA ASP A 4 -4.64 1.90 -6.64
C ASP A 4 -4.48 0.66 -5.77
N ILE A 5 -5.16 -0.43 -6.13
CA ILE A 5 -5.03 -1.73 -5.47
C ILE A 5 -4.63 -2.74 -6.53
N ARG A 6 -3.51 -3.42 -6.31
CA ARG A 6 -2.98 -4.44 -7.22
C ARG A 6 -4.05 -5.46 -7.63
N ALA A 7 -4.12 -5.75 -8.93
CA ALA A 7 -5.09 -6.68 -9.50
C ALA A 7 -4.89 -8.16 -9.09
N SER A 8 -3.69 -8.53 -8.63
CA SER A 8 -3.42 -9.91 -8.18
C SER A 8 -4.34 -10.29 -7.02
N ARG A 9 -4.87 -11.52 -7.00
CA ARG A 9 -5.87 -11.96 -6.00
C ARG A 9 -5.43 -11.70 -4.55
N LEU A 10 -4.17 -11.99 -4.22
CA LEU A 10 -3.65 -11.81 -2.85
C LEU A 10 -3.57 -10.33 -2.47
N LEU A 11 -2.96 -9.50 -3.30
CA LEU A 11 -2.77 -8.07 -2.99
C LEU A 11 -4.07 -7.28 -3.12
N SER A 12 -4.96 -7.67 -4.02
CA SER A 12 -6.33 -7.15 -4.08
C SER A 12 -7.04 -7.41 -2.77
N LYS A 13 -6.96 -8.64 -2.25
CA LYS A 13 -7.62 -8.97 -0.99
C LYS A 13 -6.97 -8.25 0.20
N LEU A 14 -5.64 -8.19 0.24
CA LEU A 14 -4.92 -7.42 1.26
C LEU A 14 -5.35 -5.96 1.23
N GLY A 15 -5.47 -5.36 0.05
CA GLY A 15 -5.90 -3.98 -0.09
C GLY A 15 -7.30 -3.71 0.41
N GLU A 16 -8.26 -4.56 0.05
CA GLU A 16 -9.63 -4.49 0.58
C GLU A 16 -9.64 -4.60 2.12
N LEU A 17 -8.91 -5.57 2.68
CA LEU A 17 -8.84 -5.78 4.12
C LEU A 17 -8.19 -4.58 4.85
N MET A 18 -7.22 -3.91 4.24
CA MET A 18 -6.62 -2.70 4.80
C MET A 18 -7.61 -1.53 4.82
N LEU A 19 -8.46 -1.39 3.81
CA LEU A 19 -9.53 -0.39 3.81
C LEU A 19 -10.56 -0.69 4.91
N GLU A 20 -11.03 -1.94 4.99
CA GLU A 20 -11.96 -2.38 6.02
C GLU A 20 -11.40 -2.16 7.44
N ALA A 21 -10.12 -2.45 7.66
CA ALA A 21 -9.44 -2.23 8.94
C ALA A 21 -9.39 -0.74 9.34
N ASN A 22 -9.55 0.17 8.38
CA ASN A 22 -9.64 1.61 8.61
C ASN A 22 -11.10 2.12 8.57
N GLY A 23 -12.08 1.22 8.63
CA GLY A 23 -13.51 1.58 8.65
C GLY A 23 -14.07 2.02 7.30
N LEU A 24 -13.36 1.78 6.20
CA LEU A 24 -13.79 2.12 4.84
C LEU A 24 -14.44 0.91 4.17
N ASP A 25 -15.53 1.14 3.43
CA ASP A 25 -16.14 0.18 2.53
C ASP A 25 -15.46 0.29 1.15
N PRO A 26 -14.70 -0.73 0.70
CA PRO A 26 -13.96 -0.69 -0.56
C PRO A 26 -14.84 -0.46 -1.80
N LYS A 27 -16.15 -0.71 -1.71
CA LYS A 27 -17.10 -0.57 -2.83
C LYS A 27 -17.83 0.78 -2.83
N LYS A 28 -17.84 1.50 -1.71
CA LYS A 28 -18.58 2.77 -1.58
C LYS A 28 -17.65 3.97 -1.41
N ASP A 29 -16.60 3.81 -0.63
CA ASP A 29 -15.75 4.93 -0.22
C ASP A 29 -14.54 5.16 -1.14
N VAL A 30 -14.25 4.15 -1.98
CA VAL A 30 -13.05 4.11 -2.81
C VAL A 30 -13.37 3.79 -4.26
N THR A 31 -12.75 4.53 -5.18
CA THR A 31 -12.73 4.19 -6.62
C THR A 31 -11.41 3.49 -6.95
N PRO A 32 -11.40 2.18 -7.25
CA PRO A 32 -10.17 1.45 -7.52
C PRO A 32 -9.70 1.59 -8.97
N LEU A 33 -8.43 1.94 -9.19
CA LEU A 33 -7.82 2.02 -10.54
C LEU A 33 -7.22 0.70 -11.05
N LYS A 34 -6.91 -0.24 -10.13
CA LYS A 34 -6.48 -1.63 -10.38
C LYS A 34 -5.26 -1.79 -11.31
N ALA A 35 -4.12 -1.26 -10.94
CA ALA A 35 -2.85 -1.54 -11.62
C ALA A 35 -2.47 -3.03 -11.55
N GLU A 36 -1.85 -3.53 -12.62
CA GLU A 36 -1.36 -4.91 -12.68
C GLU A 36 -0.04 -5.09 -11.90
N PHE A 37 0.78 -4.03 -11.86
CA PHE A 37 2.13 -4.02 -11.28
C PHE A 37 2.39 -2.78 -10.40
N ASP A 38 3.29 -2.90 -9.42
CA ASP A 38 3.65 -1.82 -8.48
C ASP A 38 4.18 -0.56 -9.17
N VAL A 39 4.93 -0.75 -10.28
CA VAL A 39 5.45 0.36 -11.08
C VAL A 39 4.34 1.17 -11.73
N GLN A 40 3.26 0.52 -12.17
CA GLN A 40 2.11 1.19 -12.74
C GLN A 40 1.31 1.94 -11.66
N ALA A 41 1.10 1.32 -10.49
CA ALA A 41 0.47 1.97 -9.36
C ALA A 41 1.26 3.22 -8.92
N LEU A 42 2.59 3.10 -8.79
CA LEU A 42 3.47 4.23 -8.47
C LEU A 42 3.43 5.32 -9.54
N GLY A 43 3.36 4.95 -10.83
CA GLY A 43 3.15 5.89 -11.92
C GLY A 43 1.83 6.65 -11.80
N ASN A 44 0.73 5.95 -11.47
CA ASN A 44 -0.57 6.57 -11.24
C ASN A 44 -0.54 7.57 -10.07
N LEU A 45 0.22 7.28 -9.02
CA LEU A 45 0.42 8.21 -7.90
C LEU A 45 1.21 9.46 -8.35
N VAL A 46 2.32 9.28 -9.06
CA VAL A 46 3.16 10.37 -9.59
C VAL A 46 2.38 11.27 -10.54
N ASP A 47 1.57 10.68 -11.42
CA ASP A 47 0.73 11.38 -12.37
C ASP A 47 -0.55 11.95 -11.73
N LYS A 48 -0.70 11.84 -10.40
CA LYS A 48 -1.86 12.31 -9.62
C LYS A 48 -3.19 11.74 -10.09
N ARG A 49 -3.19 10.51 -10.61
CA ARG A 49 -4.39 9.75 -10.99
C ARG A 49 -5.01 9.03 -9.80
N THR A 50 -4.22 8.77 -8.76
CA THR A 50 -4.65 8.19 -7.49
C THR A 50 -4.19 9.04 -6.32
N ASP A 51 -4.95 9.00 -5.23
CA ASP A 51 -4.63 9.68 -3.97
C ASP A 51 -3.69 8.83 -3.10
N ALA A 52 -3.78 7.49 -3.23
CA ALA A 52 -2.96 6.53 -2.52
C ALA A 52 -2.81 5.23 -3.33
N ILE A 53 -1.81 4.43 -2.95
CA ILE A 53 -1.56 3.12 -3.55
C ILE A 53 -1.29 2.08 -2.49
N ILE A 54 -1.68 0.84 -2.79
CA ILE A 54 -1.34 -0.34 -2.01
C ILE A 54 -0.31 -1.14 -2.84
N SER A 55 0.95 -1.07 -2.43
CA SER A 55 2.09 -1.52 -3.25
C SER A 55 3.22 -2.08 -2.38
N GLY A 56 4.05 -2.94 -2.97
CA GLY A 56 5.31 -3.36 -2.38
C GLY A 56 6.33 -2.23 -2.32
N LEU A 57 7.09 -2.13 -1.22
CA LEU A 57 8.07 -1.06 -0.99
C LEU A 57 9.46 -1.35 -1.57
N VAL A 58 9.61 -2.40 -2.37
CA VAL A 58 10.88 -2.84 -2.95
C VAL A 58 10.95 -2.48 -4.43
N GLY A 59 12.04 -1.83 -4.84
CA GLY A 59 12.35 -1.55 -6.24
C GLY A 59 13.02 -0.20 -6.48
N SER A 60 13.87 -0.13 -7.50
CA SER A 60 14.61 1.10 -7.87
C SER A 60 13.71 2.27 -8.29
N LYS A 61 12.45 2.01 -8.66
CA LYS A 61 11.50 3.01 -9.13
C LYS A 61 11.00 3.96 -8.04
N TRP A 62 11.09 3.60 -6.77
CA TRP A 62 10.74 4.48 -5.64
C TRP A 62 11.64 5.74 -5.60
N ALA A 63 12.94 5.59 -5.88
CA ALA A 63 13.88 6.72 -5.94
C ALA A 63 13.60 7.68 -7.11
N GLU A 64 13.07 7.17 -8.23
CA GLU A 64 12.67 8.02 -9.36
C GLU A 64 11.37 8.77 -9.06
N ALA A 65 10.42 8.12 -8.37
CA ALA A 65 9.14 8.71 -8.02
C ALA A 65 9.27 9.88 -7.04
N GLU A 66 10.16 9.76 -6.04
CA GLU A 66 10.49 10.83 -5.08
C GLU A 66 10.85 12.15 -5.74
N LYS A 67 11.63 12.11 -6.82
CA LYS A 67 12.07 13.31 -7.53
C LYS A 67 10.92 14.03 -8.24
N LYS A 68 9.77 13.36 -8.38
CA LYS A 68 8.62 13.83 -9.16
C LYS A 68 7.40 14.13 -8.28
N THR A 69 7.26 13.44 -7.16
CA THR A 69 6.16 13.65 -6.21
C THR A 69 6.59 13.34 -4.79
N ASP A 70 6.12 14.14 -3.85
CA ASP A 70 6.17 13.81 -2.44
C ASP A 70 5.11 12.74 -2.14
N PHE A 71 5.48 11.76 -1.32
CA PHE A 71 4.57 10.77 -0.76
C PHE A 71 5.07 10.33 0.61
N THR A 72 4.21 9.65 1.37
CA THR A 72 4.54 9.12 2.69
C THR A 72 3.97 7.73 2.83
N VAL A 73 4.72 6.84 3.47
CA VAL A 73 4.23 5.52 3.87
C VAL A 73 3.42 5.65 5.14
N LEU A 74 2.16 5.25 5.08
CA LEU A 74 1.27 5.24 6.25
C LEU A 74 1.58 4.00 7.11
N PRO A 75 1.80 4.16 8.43
CA PRO A 75 2.04 3.05 9.32
C PRO A 75 0.78 2.20 9.50
N ILE A 76 0.94 0.89 9.64
CA ILE A 76 -0.14 -0.03 9.99
C ILE A 76 -0.10 -0.28 11.50
N GLU A 77 -1.15 0.16 12.19
CA GLU A 77 -1.32 0.00 13.64
C GLU A 77 -1.50 -1.48 14.04
N GLU A 78 -1.13 -1.82 15.27
CA GLU A 78 -1.07 -3.22 15.74
C GLU A 78 -2.44 -3.91 15.75
N ASP A 79 -3.49 -3.18 16.13
CA ASP A 79 -4.88 -3.64 16.09
C ASP A 79 -5.34 -3.95 14.65
N LYS A 80 -4.94 -3.12 13.69
CA LYS A 80 -5.20 -3.35 12.26
C LYS A 80 -4.43 -4.58 11.77
N VAL A 81 -3.19 -4.79 12.19
CA VAL A 81 -2.45 -6.03 11.88
C VAL A 81 -3.20 -7.25 12.41
N ALA A 82 -3.71 -7.20 13.64
CA ALA A 82 -4.49 -8.31 14.21
C ALA A 82 -5.76 -8.59 13.37
N TYR A 83 -6.48 -7.56 12.94
CA TYR A 83 -7.63 -7.67 12.03
C TYR A 83 -7.25 -8.36 10.71
N LEU A 84 -6.15 -7.93 10.10
CA LEU A 84 -5.64 -8.48 8.85
C LEU A 84 -5.29 -9.96 9.00
N ARG A 85 -4.56 -10.35 10.06
CA ARG A 85 -4.12 -11.73 10.28
C ARG A 85 -5.24 -12.73 10.51
N GLN A 86 -6.33 -12.29 11.14
CA GLN A 86 -7.52 -13.14 11.30
C GLN A 86 -8.16 -13.54 9.96
N ARG A 87 -8.04 -12.69 8.94
CA ARG A 87 -8.67 -12.88 7.62
C ARG A 87 -7.68 -13.31 6.53
N LEU A 88 -6.40 -13.01 6.74
CA LEU A 88 -5.30 -13.35 5.86
C LEU A 88 -4.08 -13.77 6.71
N PRO A 89 -4.00 -15.04 7.14
CA PRO A 89 -2.98 -15.50 8.11
C PRO A 89 -1.53 -15.41 7.62
N VAL A 90 -1.32 -15.19 6.31
CA VAL A 90 0.00 -14.96 5.70
C VAL A 90 0.52 -13.53 5.91
N VAL A 91 -0.25 -12.66 6.56
CA VAL A 91 0.20 -11.30 6.93
C VAL A 91 1.16 -11.36 8.12
N PHE A 92 2.36 -10.82 7.94
CA PHE A 92 3.35 -10.70 9.01
C PHE A 92 3.70 -9.22 9.25
N PRO A 93 3.66 -8.74 10.52
CA PRO A 93 4.12 -7.40 10.84
C PRO A 93 5.63 -7.31 10.66
N VAL A 94 6.08 -6.26 9.97
CA VAL A 94 7.49 -5.95 9.79
C VAL A 94 7.71 -4.45 9.95
N LYS A 95 8.97 -4.05 10.04
CA LYS A 95 9.37 -2.65 9.99
C LYS A 95 10.15 -2.40 8.71
N THR A 96 9.96 -1.24 8.10
CA THR A 96 10.73 -0.86 6.92
C THR A 96 12.24 -0.90 7.23
N PRO A 97 13.06 -1.55 6.39
CA PRO A 97 14.51 -1.56 6.57
C PRO A 97 15.10 -0.17 6.30
N ALA A 98 16.34 0.04 6.74
CA ALA A 98 17.12 1.21 6.34
C ALA A 98 17.50 1.13 4.85
N GLY A 99 17.72 2.29 4.22
CA GLY A 99 18.19 2.36 2.83
C GLY A 99 17.10 2.28 1.77
N LEU A 100 15.81 2.20 2.15
CA LEU A 100 14.73 2.42 1.20
C LEU A 100 14.69 3.91 0.81
N PRO A 101 14.67 4.24 -0.49
CA PRO A 101 14.53 5.62 -0.95
C PRO A 101 13.24 6.24 -0.39
N SER A 102 13.35 7.46 0.14
CA SER A 102 12.23 8.28 0.65
C SER A 102 11.35 7.65 1.74
N ILE A 103 11.66 6.45 2.21
CA ILE A 103 10.90 5.74 3.22
C ILE A 103 11.74 5.68 4.49
N LYS A 104 11.23 6.29 5.56
CA LYS A 104 11.88 6.25 6.87
C LYS A 104 12.00 4.79 7.33
N ALA A 105 13.16 4.43 7.88
CA ALA A 105 13.35 3.13 8.52
C ALA A 105 12.49 3.02 9.79
N GLY A 106 12.04 1.81 10.10
CA GLY A 106 11.28 1.53 11.33
C GLY A 106 9.78 1.77 11.25
N VAL A 107 9.24 2.17 10.08
CA VAL A 107 7.80 2.36 9.88
C VAL A 107 7.09 1.01 9.95
N PRO A 108 6.07 0.83 10.82
CA PRO A 108 5.28 -0.40 10.88
C PRO A 108 4.51 -0.64 9.58
N VAL A 109 4.77 -1.78 8.94
CA VAL A 109 4.10 -2.22 7.72
C VAL A 109 3.84 -3.73 7.79
N VAL A 110 3.32 -4.32 6.72
CA VAL A 110 3.11 -5.77 6.63
C VAL A 110 3.82 -6.36 5.41
N THR A 111 4.14 -7.65 5.51
CA THR A 111 4.54 -8.50 4.39
C THR A 111 3.58 -9.69 4.28
N VAL A 112 3.44 -10.24 3.08
CA VAL A 112 2.57 -11.38 2.73
C VAL A 112 3.30 -12.39 1.86
#